data_AF-A0AAW1LFM8-F1
#
_entry.id   AF-A0AAW1LFM8-F1
#
_cell.length_a   1.000
_cell.length_b   1.000
_cell.length_c   1.000
_cell.angle_alpha   90.00
_cell.angle_beta   90.00
_cell.angle_gamma   90.00
#
_symmetry.space_group_name_H-M   'P 1'
#
loop_
_entity.id
_entity.type
_entity.pdbx_description
1 polymer ?
#
loop_
_entity_poly.entity_id
_entity_poly.type
_entity_poly.pdbx_seq_one_letter_code
_entity_poly.pdbx_strand_id
1 'polypeptide(L)'
;MRIEDELILREHCKKEEKYFHVYDNFTPNFHRSAITAKFYSKYDALDLTKVDEDRLRQIRKHRDKGPKEKYSWPATENQLYGWFSNVPLVDIDRNDPRLYFPLVQHPITKHGLLLKNDRSMTVEKFSGVPFKLQ
;
A
#
# COMPACT_ATOMS: atom_id res chain seq x y z
N MET A 1 31.48 -6.77 59.43
CA MET A 1 30.81 -6.92 58.11
C MET A 1 30.29 -8.35 58.07
N ARG A 2 29.00 -8.57 57.82
CA ARG A 2 28.42 -9.92 57.95
C ARG A 2 28.90 -10.78 56.79
N ILE A 3 29.18 -12.06 57.04
CA ILE A 3 29.67 -13.03 56.05
C ILE A 3 28.77 -13.07 54.80
N GLU A 4 27.47 -12.79 54.97
CA GLU A 4 26.48 -12.68 53.90
C GLU A 4 26.78 -11.52 52.93
N ASP A 5 27.26 -10.37 53.43
CA ASP A 5 27.58 -9.20 52.61
C ASP A 5 28.77 -9.51 51.68
N GLU A 6 29.76 -10.26 52.16
CA GLU A 6 30.93 -10.68 51.38
C GLU A 6 30.57 -11.68 50.28
N LEU A 7 29.64 -12.60 50.55
CA LEU A 7 29.14 -13.55 49.55
C LEU A 7 28.38 -12.84 48.43
N ILE A 8 27.53 -11.87 48.78
CA ILE A 8 26.79 -11.06 47.82
C ILE A 8 27.77 -10.26 46.94
N LEU A 9 28.76 -9.60 47.55
CA LEU A 9 29.74 -8.80 46.83
C LEU A 9 30.56 -9.66 45.85
N ARG A 10 31.01 -10.83 46.30
CA ARG A 10 31.74 -11.79 45.46
C ARG A 10 30.92 -12.27 44.28
N GLU A 11 29.63 -12.56 44.48
CA GLU A 11 28.73 -12.92 43.38
C GLU A 11 28.47 -11.75 42.42
N HIS A 12 28.45 -10.50 42.91
CA HIS A 12 28.35 -9.31 42.07
C HIS A 12 29.58 -9.17 41.18
N CYS A 13 30.78 -9.23 41.75
CA CYS A 13 32.03 -9.13 40.99
C CYS A 13 32.15 -10.22 39.91
N LYS A 14 31.80 -11.47 40.23
CA LYS A 14 31.79 -12.55 39.23
C LYS A 14 30.82 -12.30 38.07
N LYS A 15 29.64 -11.73 38.36
CA LYS A 15 28.67 -11.39 37.32
C LYS A 15 29.17 -10.23 36.47
N GLU A 16 29.76 -9.22 37.09
CA GLU A 16 30.37 -8.10 36.37
C GLU A 16 31.49 -8.59 35.43
N GLU A 17 32.44 -9.39 35.92
CA GLU A 17 33.49 -9.98 35.07
C GLU A 17 32.94 -10.82 33.91
N LYS A 18 31.84 -11.55 34.16
CA LYS A 18 31.25 -12.45 33.16
C LYS A 18 30.44 -11.73 32.08
N TYR A 19 29.74 -10.66 32.44
CA TYR A 19 28.76 -10.02 31.55
C TYR A 19 29.18 -8.62 31.08
N PHE A 20 30.10 -7.96 31.79
CA PHE A 20 30.59 -6.63 31.44
C PHE A 20 31.82 -6.77 30.53
N HIS A 21 31.57 -6.70 29.22
CA HIS A 21 32.62 -6.66 28.21
C HIS A 21 32.73 -5.24 27.64
N VAL A 22 33.96 -4.74 27.52
CA VAL A 22 34.25 -3.49 26.82
C VAL A 22 34.30 -3.78 25.33
N TYR A 23 33.41 -3.14 24.57
CA TYR A 23 33.38 -3.27 23.11
C TYR A 23 33.93 -1.98 22.49
N ASP A 24 34.96 -2.09 21.66
CA ASP A 24 35.57 -0.93 20.98
C ASP A 24 34.86 -0.60 19.65
N ASN A 25 34.19 -1.58 19.05
CA ASN A 25 33.54 -1.45 17.75
C ASN A 25 32.05 -1.78 17.84
N PHE A 26 31.20 -0.79 17.55
CA PHE A 26 29.74 -0.95 17.52
C PHE A 26 29.26 -1.00 16.07
N THR A 27 28.73 -2.15 15.63
CA THR A 27 28.09 -2.29 14.31
C THR A 27 26.57 -2.19 14.44
N PRO A 28 25.87 -1.44 13.56
CA PRO A 28 24.43 -1.40 13.56
C PRO A 28 23.85 -2.76 13.17
N ASN A 29 22.98 -3.33 14.00
CA ASN A 29 22.22 -4.52 13.64
C ASN A 29 20.92 -4.10 12.92
N PHE A 30 20.95 -4.04 11.59
CA PHE A 30 19.79 -3.65 10.77
C PHE A 30 18.60 -4.62 10.84
N HIS A 31 18.80 -5.83 11.36
CA HIS A 31 17.73 -6.84 11.50
C HIS A 31 16.97 -6.71 12.83
N ARG A 32 17.39 -5.80 13.71
CA ARG A 32 16.77 -5.58 15.02
C ARG A 32 16.24 -4.16 15.12
N SER A 33 15.07 -4.00 15.74
CA SER A 33 14.55 -2.66 16.05
C SER A 33 15.57 -1.90 16.90
N ALA A 34 15.90 -0.68 16.47
CA ALA A 34 16.79 0.22 17.22
C ALA A 34 16.16 0.72 18.52
N ILE A 35 14.85 0.53 18.69
CA ILE A 35 14.10 0.94 19.88
C ILE A 35 14.05 -0.24 20.85
N THR A 36 14.56 -0.03 22.07
CA THR A 36 14.48 -1.02 23.14
C THR A 36 13.03 -1.24 23.55
N ALA A 37 12.64 -2.51 23.63
CA ALA A 37 11.33 -2.91 24.13
C ALA A 37 11.14 -2.43 25.58
N LYS A 38 9.91 -2.08 25.94
CA LYS A 38 9.57 -1.74 27.31
C LYS A 38 9.66 -3.00 28.16
N PHE A 39 10.46 -2.96 29.23
CA PHE A 39 10.54 -4.01 30.23
C PHE A 39 9.10 -4.32 30.72
N TYR A 40 8.62 -5.55 30.49
CA TYR A 40 7.26 -6.04 30.79
C TYR A 40 6.12 -5.72 29.79
N SER A 41 6.40 -5.15 28.61
CA SER A 41 5.37 -5.09 27.56
C SER A 41 5.10 -6.50 27.00
N LYS A 42 3.90 -7.04 27.25
CA LYS A 42 3.43 -8.29 26.63
C LYS A 42 3.44 -8.21 25.10
N TYR A 43 3.27 -7.00 24.56
CA TYR A 43 3.21 -6.77 23.12
C TYR A 43 4.59 -6.75 22.47
N ASP A 44 5.64 -6.36 23.21
CA ASP A 44 7.00 -6.33 22.68
C ASP A 44 7.69 -7.71 22.74
N ALA A 45 7.12 -8.66 23.48
CA ALA A 45 7.54 -10.06 23.51
C ALA A 45 7.02 -10.85 22.29
N LEU A 46 6.12 -10.27 21.49
CA LEU A 46 5.62 -10.89 20.27
C LEU A 46 6.65 -10.73 19.16
N ASP A 47 6.84 -11.81 18.39
CA ASP A 47 7.72 -11.80 17.23
C ASP A 47 7.12 -10.92 16.13
N LEU A 48 7.61 -9.67 16.02
CA LEU A 48 7.16 -8.70 15.03
C LEU A 48 7.41 -9.15 13.58
N THR A 49 8.22 -10.20 13.35
CA THR A 49 8.42 -10.78 12.02
C THR A 49 7.23 -11.63 11.57
N LYS A 50 6.42 -12.13 12.52
CA LYS A 50 5.25 -12.97 12.23
C LYS A 50 3.98 -12.13 12.23
N VAL A 51 3.46 -11.90 11.04
CA VAL A 51 2.18 -11.21 10.85
C VAL A 51 1.04 -12.22 11.02
N ASP A 52 0.04 -11.86 11.81
CA ASP A 52 -1.24 -12.56 11.91
C ASP A 52 -1.97 -12.45 10.56
N GLU A 53 -1.97 -13.54 9.79
CA GLU A 53 -2.54 -13.57 8.43
C GLU A 53 -4.04 -13.26 8.40
N ASP A 54 -4.77 -13.65 9.43
CA ASP A 54 -6.21 -13.39 9.53
C ASP A 54 -6.47 -11.90 9.72
N ARG A 55 -5.71 -11.25 10.61
CA ARG A 55 -5.77 -9.78 10.76
C ARG A 55 -5.36 -9.07 9.48
N LEU A 56 -4.30 -9.53 8.81
CA LEU A 56 -3.87 -8.93 7.55
C LEU A 56 -4.95 -9.05 6.48
N ARG A 57 -5.62 -10.20 6.39
CA ARG A 57 -6.74 -10.44 5.49
C ARG A 57 -7.93 -9.53 5.81
N GLN A 58 -8.25 -9.33 7.09
CA GLN A 58 -9.30 -8.41 7.51
C GLN A 58 -8.97 -6.96 7.14
N ILE A 59 -7.73 -6.52 7.37
CA ILE A 59 -7.26 -5.17 7.00
C ILE A 59 -7.35 -4.97 5.49
N ARG A 60 -6.88 -5.93 4.69
CA ARG A 60 -6.98 -5.89 3.22
C ARG A 60 -8.44 -5.80 2.79
N LYS A 61 -9.29 -6.69 3.30
CA LYS A 61 -10.73 -6.69 3.02
C LYS A 61 -11.36 -5.34 3.36
N HIS A 62 -11.05 -4.77 4.52
CA HIS A 62 -11.58 -3.48 4.94
C HIS A 62 -11.04 -2.32 4.09
N ARG A 63 -9.78 -2.38 3.66
CA ARG A 63 -9.19 -1.39 2.76
C ARG A 63 -9.90 -1.37 1.42
N ASP A 64 -10.11 -2.55 0.84
CA ASP A 64 -10.66 -2.73 -0.50
C ASP A 64 -12.17 -2.43 -0.57
N LYS A 65 -12.88 -2.38 0.58
CA LYS A 65 -14.28 -1.94 0.64
C LYS A 65 -14.46 -0.53 0.08
N GLY A 66 -15.49 -0.36 -0.73
CA GLY A 66 -15.87 0.94 -1.27
C GLY A 66 -16.48 1.88 -0.20
N PRO A 67 -16.65 3.18 -0.49
CA PRO A 67 -17.27 4.13 0.43
C PRO A 67 -18.67 3.71 0.92
N LYS A 68 -19.53 3.21 0.02
CA LYS A 68 -20.90 2.75 0.34
C LYS A 68 -20.95 1.54 1.27
N GLU A 69 -19.88 0.73 1.29
CA GLU A 69 -19.79 -0.44 2.17
C GLU A 69 -19.20 -0.10 3.54
N LYS A 70 -18.51 1.04 3.64
CA LYS A 70 -17.87 1.54 4.86
C LYS A 70 -18.80 2.45 5.67
N TYR A 71 -19.60 3.26 4.99
CA TYR A 71 -20.42 4.29 5.61
C TYR A 71 -21.87 4.16 5.16
N SER A 72 -22.82 4.42 6.08
CA SER A 72 -24.25 4.49 5.76
C SER A 72 -24.61 5.74 4.94
N TRP A 73 -23.81 6.81 5.06
CA TRP A 73 -24.00 8.10 4.40
C TRP A 73 -22.65 8.62 3.87
N PRO A 74 -22.60 9.42 2.79
CA PRO A 74 -21.36 10.00 2.30
C PRO A 74 -20.70 10.86 3.39
N ALA A 75 -19.42 10.59 3.64
CA ALA A 75 -18.65 11.30 4.65
C ALA A 75 -18.12 12.65 4.15
N THR A 76 -18.02 12.83 2.84
CA THR A 76 -17.52 14.07 2.21
C THR A 76 -18.40 14.48 1.03
N GLU A 77 -18.38 15.77 0.69
CA GLU A 77 -19.15 16.32 -0.45
C GLU A 77 -18.76 15.64 -1.77
N ASN A 78 -17.48 15.33 -1.96
CA ASN A 78 -17.02 14.64 -3.16
C ASN A 78 -17.63 13.24 -3.32
N GLN A 79 -17.96 12.56 -2.21
CA GLN A 79 -18.63 11.26 -2.28
C GLN A 79 -20.09 11.40 -2.70
N LEU A 80 -20.74 12.54 -2.42
CA LEU A 80 -22.14 12.81 -2.74
C LEU A 80 -22.41 12.64 -4.24
N TYR A 81 -21.51 13.13 -5.10
CA TYR A 81 -21.65 13.05 -6.56
C TYR A 81 -21.84 11.61 -7.06
N GLY A 82 -21.13 10.64 -6.48
CA GLY A 82 -21.20 9.23 -6.84
C GLY A 82 -22.09 8.39 -5.91
N TRP A 83 -22.70 9.00 -4.89
CA TRP A 83 -23.44 8.23 -3.87
C TRP A 83 -24.77 7.71 -4.40
N PHE A 84 -25.48 8.54 -5.17
CA PHE A 84 -26.79 8.22 -5.73
C PHE A 84 -26.75 7.80 -7.20
N SER A 85 -25.55 7.58 -7.77
CA SER A 85 -25.32 7.32 -9.20
C SER A 85 -25.99 6.07 -9.78
N ASN A 86 -26.47 5.15 -8.95
CA ASN A 86 -27.18 3.94 -9.40
C ASN A 86 -28.60 4.26 -9.90
N VAL A 87 -29.15 5.41 -9.51
CA VAL A 87 -30.45 5.89 -9.96
C VAL A 87 -30.19 7.19 -10.72
N PRO A 88 -30.31 7.20 -12.05
CA PRO A 88 -30.21 8.45 -12.78
C PRO A 88 -31.34 9.39 -12.32
N LEU A 89 -31.09 10.70 -12.30
CA LEU A 89 -32.11 11.70 -11.93
C LEU A 89 -33.36 11.62 -12.83
N VAL A 90 -33.18 11.12 -14.05
CA VAL A 90 -34.23 10.83 -15.02
C VAL A 90 -33.98 9.43 -15.56
N ASP A 91 -35.01 8.60 -15.58
CA ASP A 91 -34.91 7.27 -16.16
C ASP A 91 -34.61 7.37 -17.65
N ILE A 92 -33.46 6.81 -18.06
CA ILE A 92 -33.04 6.79 -19.47
C ILE A 92 -33.55 5.50 -20.10
N ASP A 93 -34.56 5.61 -20.97
CA ASP A 93 -34.92 4.52 -21.88
C ASP A 93 -33.92 4.47 -23.03
N ARG A 94 -33.14 3.39 -23.10
CA ARG A 94 -32.18 3.16 -24.20
C ARG A 94 -32.86 2.79 -25.51
N ASN A 95 -34.15 2.48 -25.50
CA ASN A 95 -34.92 2.23 -26.69
C ASN A 95 -35.57 3.50 -27.25
N ASP A 96 -35.58 4.61 -26.51
CA ASP A 96 -36.15 5.87 -27.00
C ASP A 96 -35.12 6.60 -27.89
N PRO A 97 -35.31 6.62 -29.22
CA PRO A 97 -34.39 7.28 -30.14
C PRO A 97 -34.46 8.81 -30.05
N ARG A 98 -35.37 9.39 -29.26
CA ARG A 98 -35.47 10.84 -29.06
C ARG A 98 -34.51 11.34 -27.98
N LEU A 99 -34.15 10.48 -27.04
CA LEU A 99 -33.37 10.82 -25.85
C LEU A 99 -32.05 10.05 -25.78
N TYR A 100 -31.93 8.91 -26.46
CA TYR A 100 -30.73 8.07 -26.46
C TYR A 100 -30.02 8.06 -27.82
N PHE A 101 -28.94 8.83 -27.91
CA PHE A 101 -28.10 8.94 -29.12
C PHE A 101 -26.67 8.44 -28.85
N PRO A 102 -26.44 7.12 -28.72
CA PRO A 102 -25.10 6.60 -28.54
C PRO A 102 -24.27 6.86 -29.80
N LEU A 103 -23.00 7.21 -29.61
CA LEU A 103 -22.07 7.32 -30.74
C LEU A 103 -21.83 5.92 -31.32
N VAL A 104 -22.33 5.66 -32.52
CA VAL A 104 -22.11 4.39 -33.22
C VAL A 104 -20.79 4.46 -33.97
N GLN A 105 -19.85 3.58 -33.62
CA GLN A 105 -18.59 3.46 -34.33
C GLN A 105 -18.76 2.65 -35.63
N HIS A 106 -18.32 3.21 -36.75
CA HIS A 106 -18.29 2.47 -38.02
C HIS A 106 -17.20 1.39 -38.00
N PRO A 107 -17.39 0.23 -38.68
CA PRO A 107 -16.36 -0.82 -38.75
C PRO A 107 -14.98 -0.33 -39.19
N ILE A 108 -14.93 0.63 -40.12
CA ILE A 108 -13.68 1.27 -40.58
C ILE A 108 -12.96 1.96 -39.43
N THR A 109 -13.68 2.76 -38.64
CA THR A 109 -13.12 3.47 -37.47
C THR A 109 -12.62 2.47 -36.43
N LYS A 110 -13.38 1.40 -36.19
CA LYS A 110 -12.98 0.33 -35.27
C LYS A 110 -11.69 -0.36 -35.74
N HIS A 111 -11.61 -0.70 -37.02
CA HIS A 111 -10.42 -1.31 -37.63
C HIS A 111 -9.19 -0.38 -37.55
N GLY A 112 -9.36 0.91 -37.88
CA GLY A 112 -8.30 1.90 -37.73
C GLY A 112 -7.82 2.05 -36.28
N LEU A 113 -8.72 1.99 -35.30
CA LEU A 113 -8.37 2.02 -33.88
C LEU A 113 -7.55 0.80 -33.46
N LEU A 114 -7.93 -0.38 -33.95
CA LEU A 114 -7.19 -1.63 -33.69
C LEU A 114 -5.79 -1.57 -34.27
N LEU A 115 -5.63 -1.12 -35.52
CA LEU A 115 -4.32 -0.93 -36.14
C LEU A 115 -3.45 0.08 -35.39
N LYS A 116 -4.03 1.18 -34.90
CA LYS A 116 -3.31 2.17 -34.10
C LYS A 116 -2.83 1.61 -32.75
N ASN A 117 -3.62 0.74 -32.13
CA ASN A 117 -3.29 0.12 -30.85
C ASN A 117 -2.35 -1.08 -31.01
N ASP A 118 -2.22 -1.62 -32.22
CA ASP A 118 -1.31 -2.71 -32.53
C ASP A 118 0.15 -2.22 -32.48
N ARG A 119 0.88 -2.70 -31.48
CA ARG A 119 2.29 -2.37 -31.26
C ARG A 119 3.22 -3.04 -32.26
N SER A 120 2.76 -4.04 -33.01
CA SER A 120 3.57 -4.70 -34.04
C SER A 120 3.74 -3.84 -35.31
N MET A 121 2.81 -2.90 -35.52
CA MET A 121 2.71 -2.04 -36.71
C MET A 121 3.18 -0.59 -36.44
N THR A 122 3.82 -0.31 -35.30
CA THR A 122 4.33 1.04 -35.01
C THR A 122 5.53 1.38 -35.87
N VAL A 123 5.30 2.14 -36.94
CA VAL A 123 6.35 2.73 -37.77
C VAL A 123 7.03 3.87 -37.00
N GLU A 124 8.35 3.92 -37.02
CA GLU A 124 9.10 5.04 -36.43
C GLU A 124 8.71 6.34 -37.13
N LYS A 125 8.39 7.38 -36.33
CA LYS A 125 8.03 8.68 -36.88
C LYS A 125 9.25 9.29 -37.56
N PHE A 126 9.06 9.78 -38.79
CA PHE A 126 10.10 10.48 -39.52
C PHE A 126 10.61 11.69 -38.71
N SER A 127 11.91 11.68 -38.39
CA SER A 127 12.60 12.70 -37.58
C SER A 127 13.55 13.58 -38.40
N GLY A 128 13.62 13.37 -39.72
CA GLY A 128 14.50 14.11 -40.61
C GLY A 128 13.98 15.51 -40.96
N VAL A 129 14.85 16.34 -41.52
CA VAL A 129 14.44 17.64 -42.09
C VAL A 129 13.59 17.36 -43.34
N PRO A 130 12.33 17.85 -43.39
CA PRO A 130 11.37 17.47 -44.42
C PRO A 130 11.70 18.04 -45.82
N PHE A 131 12.56 19.04 -45.90
CA PHE A 131 12.97 19.67 -47.15
C PHE A 131 14.49 19.84 -47.18
N LYS A 132 15.07 19.71 -48.37
CA LYS A 132 16.48 20.03 -48.59
C LYS A 132 16.61 21.57 -48.65
N LEU A 133 17.47 22.14 -47.82
CA LEU A 133 17.92 23.53 -48.00
C LEU A 133 18.73 23.57 -49.30
N GLN A 134 18.27 24.36 -50.27
CA GLN A 134 18.99 24.64 -51.51
C GLN A 134 20.18 25.56 -51.26
#